data_AF-A0A3P7MZI9-F1
#
_entry.id   AF-A0A3P7MZI9-F1
#
_cell.length_a   1.000
_cell.length_b   1.000
_cell.length_c   1.000
_cell.angle_alpha   90.00
_cell.angle_beta   90.00
_cell.angle_gamma   90.00
#
_symmetry.space_group_name_H-M   'P 1'
#
loop_
_entity.id
_entity.type
_entity.pdbx_description
1 polymer ?
#
loop_
_entity_poly.entity_id
_entity_poly.type
_entity_poly.pdbx_seq_one_letter_code
_entity_poly.pdbx_strand_id
1 'polypeptide(L)'
;MVMHFGSRAVKPLRGLLFLSSLINGFISLPVLVLGFYLRFMPDPQMAVFGMSRVHSVGTTLIIIGISLLTTALIGGISAVKGDKQLEFAYFFLLLLLSLVAFGIGGYSFYYRSAVSFIH
;
A
#
# COMPACT_ATOMS: atom_id res chain seq x y z
N MET A 1 -5.57 -26.26 32.99
CA MET A 1 -4.34 -26.70 32.32
C MET A 1 -3.71 -25.47 31.67
N VAL A 2 -2.58 -25.03 32.19
CA VAL A 2 -1.90 -23.79 31.84
C VAL A 2 -1.16 -23.97 30.53
N MET A 3 -1.47 -23.17 29.51
CA MET A 3 -0.57 -22.96 28.37
C MET A 3 -0.11 -21.50 28.35
N HIS A 4 0.83 -21.18 29.23
CA HIS A 4 1.69 -20.00 29.11
C HIS A 4 2.92 -20.34 28.28
N PHE A 5 2.74 -20.45 26.96
CA PHE A 5 3.84 -20.50 25.99
C PHE A 5 3.98 -19.20 25.19
N GLY A 6 3.46 -18.07 25.68
CA GLY A 6 3.62 -16.77 25.04
C GLY A 6 4.40 -15.82 25.94
N SER A 7 5.73 -15.69 25.79
CA SER A 7 6.43 -14.62 26.54
C SER A 7 7.79 -14.15 26.00
N ARG A 8 8.55 -14.94 25.23
CA ARG A 8 9.91 -14.51 24.80
C ARG A 8 10.05 -14.18 23.29
N ALA A 9 9.34 -14.88 22.41
CA ALA A 9 9.45 -14.66 20.94
C ALA A 9 8.55 -13.54 20.38
N VAL A 10 7.51 -13.11 21.12
CA VAL A 10 6.54 -12.10 20.64
C VAL A 10 7.13 -10.68 20.64
N LYS A 11 8.08 -10.39 21.54
CA LYS A 11 8.75 -9.09 21.66
C LYS A 11 9.60 -8.71 20.44
N PRO A 12 10.49 -9.58 19.91
CA PRO A 12 11.27 -9.25 18.71
C PRO A 12 10.41 -9.10 17.45
N LEU A 13 9.34 -9.90 17.31
CA LEU A 13 8.40 -9.78 16.18
C LEU A 13 7.70 -8.42 16.15
N ARG A 14 7.30 -7.90 17.31
CA ARG A 14 6.72 -6.55 17.42
C ARG A 14 7.73 -5.46 17.07
N GLY A 15 8.99 -5.62 17.48
CA GLY A 15 10.07 -4.71 17.10
C GLY A 15 10.28 -4.65 15.58
N LEU A 16 10.26 -5.82 14.92
CA LEU A 16 10.36 -5.91 13.46
C LEU A 16 9.15 -5.29 12.75
N LEU A 17 7.93 -5.53 13.24
CA LEU A 17 6.70 -4.93 12.71
C LEU A 17 6.71 -3.40 12.84
N PHE A 18 7.20 -2.88 13.96
CA PHE A 18 7.33 -1.44 14.16
C PHE A 18 8.36 -0.84 13.20
N LEU A 19 9.53 -1.46 13.07
CA LEU A 19 10.59 -0.98 12.19
C LEU A 19 10.16 -0.99 10.71
N SER A 20 9.52 -2.07 10.25
CA SER A 20 9.01 -2.16 8.88
C SER A 20 7.91 -1.14 8.62
N SER A 21 7.02 -0.91 9.58
CA SER A 21 5.98 0.12 9.51
C SER A 21 6.59 1.52 9.43
N LEU A 22 7.64 1.79 10.21
CA LEU A 22 8.34 3.08 10.20
C LEU A 22 9.01 3.33 8.85
N ILE A 23 9.72 2.35 8.29
CA ILE A 23 10.33 2.43 6.95
C ILE A 23 9.25 2.70 5.88
N ASN A 24 8.13 1.95 5.91
CA ASN A 24 7.02 2.18 4.98
C ASN A 24 6.41 3.57 5.12
N GLY A 25 6.30 4.08 6.35
CA GLY A 25 5.87 5.46 6.61
C GLY A 25 6.79 6.48 5.95
N PHE A 26 8.11 6.33 6.11
CA PHE A 26 9.09 7.22 5.47
C PHE A 26 9.06 7.14 3.93
N ILE A 27 8.83 5.96 3.35
CA ILE A 27 8.71 5.78 1.89
C ILE A 27 7.42 6.42 1.35
N SER A 28 6.33 6.40 2.12
CA SER A 28 5.07 6.97 1.68
C SER A 28 5.11 8.50 1.47
N LEU A 29 5.93 9.22 2.25
CA LEU A 29 6.05 10.68 2.18
C LEU A 29 6.58 11.19 0.83
N PRO A 30 7.74 10.76 0.30
CA PRO A 30 8.21 11.19 -1.01
C PRO A 30 7.28 10.77 -2.14
N VAL A 31 6.60 9.62 -2.02
CA VAL A 31 5.59 9.18 -2.99
C VAL A 31 4.40 10.14 -3.01
N LEU A 32 3.91 10.56 -1.83
CA LEU A 32 2.85 11.57 -1.71
C LEU A 32 3.29 12.92 -2.27
N VAL A 33 4.48 13.38 -1.92
CA VAL A 33 5.04 14.66 -2.42
C VAL A 33 5.12 14.63 -3.94
N LEU A 34 5.65 13.55 -4.53
CA LEU A 34 5.72 13.39 -5.98
C LEU A 34 4.32 13.33 -6.62
N GLY A 35 3.38 12.61 -6.01
CA GLY A 35 2.00 12.52 -6.48
C GLY A 35 1.29 13.87 -6.48
N PHE A 36 1.41 14.65 -5.40
CA PHE A 36 0.88 16.01 -5.33
C PHE A 36 1.57 16.93 -6.34
N TYR A 37 2.89 16.88 -6.45
CA TYR A 37 3.64 17.67 -7.43
C TYR A 37 3.16 17.43 -8.86
N LEU A 38 3.05 16.16 -9.27
CA LEU A 38 2.58 15.78 -10.61
C LEU A 38 1.11 16.12 -10.85
N ARG A 39 0.27 16.12 -9.80
CA ARG A 39 -1.14 16.52 -9.93
C ARG A 39 -1.32 18.01 -10.25
N PHE A 40 -0.41 18.86 -9.77
CA PHE A 40 -0.47 20.31 -9.98
C PHE A 40 0.39 20.80 -11.14
N MET A 41 1.26 19.95 -11.69
CA MET A 41 1.95 20.22 -12.95
C MET A 41 1.01 20.01 -14.15
N PRO A 42 1.17 20.79 -15.24
CA PRO A 42 0.47 20.53 -16.49
C PRO A 42 0.90 19.16 -17.03
N ASP A 43 -0.01 18.20 -17.00
CA ASP A 43 0.26 16.81 -17.38
C ASP A 43 0.28 16.69 -18.91
N PRO A 44 1.44 16.41 -19.56
CA PRO A 44 1.52 16.32 -21.01
C PRO A 44 0.62 15.19 -21.56
N GLN A 45 0.33 14.16 -20.75
CA GLN A 45 -0.54 13.06 -21.15
C GLN A 45 -2.02 13.46 -21.20
N MET A 46 -2.46 14.43 -20.39
CA MET A 46 -3.83 14.95 -20.47
C MET A 46 -4.10 15.66 -21.79
N ALA A 47 -3.10 16.35 -22.33
CA ALA A 47 -3.19 17.01 -23.64
C ALA A 47 -3.17 16.01 -24.81
N VAL A 48 -2.45 14.88 -24.65
CA VAL A 48 -2.25 13.88 -25.72
C VAL A 48 -3.34 12.80 -25.76
N PHE A 49 -3.85 12.38 -24.60
CA PHE A 49 -4.79 11.25 -24.49
C PHE A 49 -6.21 11.66 -24.06
N GLY A 50 -6.48 12.95 -23.87
CA GLY A 50 -7.81 13.45 -23.45
C GLY A 50 -8.27 12.87 -22.10
N MET A 51 -7.34 12.38 -21.27
CA MET A 51 -7.66 11.78 -19.98
C MET A 51 -8.15 12.83 -18.98
N SER A 52 -9.07 12.46 -18.10
CA SER A 52 -9.54 13.35 -17.02
C SER A 52 -8.45 13.53 -15.95
N ARG A 53 -8.47 14.66 -15.20
CA ARG A 53 -7.52 14.91 -14.10
C ARG A 53 -7.55 13.82 -13.03
N VAL A 54 -8.64 13.05 -12.98
CA VAL A 54 -8.87 11.96 -12.03
C VAL A 54 -8.07 10.70 -12.42
N HIS A 55 -7.62 10.57 -13.67
CA HIS A 55 -6.82 9.43 -14.16
C HIS A 55 -5.35 9.81 -14.38
N SER A 56 -4.91 10.94 -13.83
CA SER A 56 -3.51 11.36 -13.93
C SER A 56 -2.59 10.45 -13.11
N VAL A 57 -1.34 10.32 -13.57
CA VAL A 57 -0.27 9.60 -12.85
C VAL A 57 -0.11 10.14 -11.42
N GLY A 58 -0.26 11.46 -11.24
CA GLY A 58 -0.24 12.10 -9.93
C GLY A 58 -1.33 11.60 -8.99
N THR A 59 -2.56 11.42 -9.47
CA THR A 59 -3.67 10.88 -8.66
C THR A 59 -3.40 9.44 -8.22
N THR A 60 -2.88 8.60 -9.13
CA THR A 60 -2.50 7.21 -8.82
C THR A 60 -1.41 7.16 -7.74
N LEU A 61 -0.38 8.00 -7.83
CA LEU A 61 0.68 8.09 -6.83
C LEU A 61 0.16 8.57 -5.47
N ILE A 62 -0.80 9.50 -5.45
CA ILE A 62 -1.45 9.94 -4.20
C ILE A 62 -2.20 8.76 -3.56
N ILE A 63 -2.97 7.99 -4.33
CA ILE A 63 -3.71 6.83 -3.80
C ILE A 63 -2.75 5.79 -3.21
N ILE A 64 -1.67 5.46 -3.93
CA ILE A 64 -0.64 4.52 -3.46
C ILE A 64 0.02 5.07 -2.19
N GLY A 65 0.42 6.34 -2.20
CA GLY A 65 1.06 7.00 -1.05
C GLY A 65 0.18 7.01 0.20
N ILE A 66 -1.12 7.33 0.07
CA ILE A 66 -2.07 7.30 1.19
C ILE A 66 -2.25 5.87 1.71
N SER A 67 -2.32 4.89 0.81
CA SER A 67 -2.46 3.47 1.19
C SER A 67 -1.24 2.96 1.97
N LEU A 68 -0.04 3.34 1.53
CA LEU A 68 1.22 3.02 2.24
C LEU A 68 1.31 3.73 3.60
N LEU A 69 0.93 5.01 3.66
CA LEU A 69 0.94 5.76 4.92
C LEU A 69 -0.07 5.17 5.92
N THR A 70 -1.27 4.80 5.46
CA THR A 70 -2.33 4.24 6.30
C THR A 70 -1.90 2.88 6.86
N THR A 71 -1.33 2.00 6.03
CA THR A 71 -0.82 0.71 6.48
C THR A 71 0.34 0.89 7.48
N ALA A 72 1.27 1.80 7.21
CA ALA A 72 2.38 2.12 8.12
C ALA A 72 1.89 2.64 9.48
N LEU A 73 0.89 3.51 9.52
CA LEU A 73 0.34 4.04 10.77
C LEU A 73 -0.36 2.96 11.58
N ILE A 74 -1.24 2.17 10.95
CA ILE A 74 -1.96 1.09 11.63
C ILE A 74 -0.98 0.02 12.12
N GLY A 75 -0.01 -0.38 11.29
CA GLY A 75 1.03 -1.34 11.64
C GLY A 75 1.93 -0.86 12.79
N GLY A 76 2.34 0.40 12.76
CA GLY A 76 3.16 1.01 13.81
C GLY A 76 2.43 1.10 15.15
N ILE A 77 1.19 1.59 15.15
CA ILE A 77 0.35 1.69 16.37
C ILE A 77 0.06 0.29 16.92
N SER A 78 -0.26 -0.66 16.03
CA SER A 78 -0.49 -2.05 16.38
C SER A 78 0.73 -2.68 17.07
N ALA A 79 1.94 -2.45 16.53
CA ALA A 79 3.17 -2.99 17.09
C ALA A 79 3.51 -2.41 18.47
N VAL A 80 3.23 -1.13 18.71
CA VAL A 80 3.48 -0.45 20.00
C VAL A 80 2.43 -0.84 21.04
N LYS A 81 1.13 -0.77 20.70
CA LYS A 81 0.04 -1.06 21.65
C LYS A 81 -0.10 -2.56 21.92
N GLY A 82 0.29 -3.41 20.97
CA GLY A 82 0.12 -4.85 21.07
C GLY A 82 -1.35 -5.29 21.17
N ASP A 83 -2.26 -4.46 20.65
CA ASP A 83 -3.69 -4.69 20.64
C ASP A 83 -4.05 -5.64 19.50
N LYS A 84 -4.67 -6.77 19.86
CA LYS A 84 -5.04 -7.83 18.91
C LYS A 84 -6.07 -7.36 17.88
N GLN A 85 -6.93 -6.39 18.22
CA GLN A 85 -7.90 -5.84 17.28
C GLN A 85 -7.20 -5.02 16.19
N LEU A 86 -6.18 -4.24 16.56
CA LEU A 86 -5.35 -3.49 15.61
C LEU A 86 -4.44 -4.40 14.79
N GLU A 87 -3.88 -5.46 15.38
CA GLU A 87 -3.09 -6.47 14.64
C GLU A 87 -3.96 -7.16 13.58
N PHE A 88 -5.22 -7.48 13.92
CA PHE A 88 -6.20 -8.04 12.97
C PHE A 88 -6.62 -7.05 11.88
N ALA A 89 -6.90 -5.80 12.24
CA ALA A 89 -7.24 -4.76 11.26
C ALA A 89 -6.09 -4.50 10.28
N TYR A 90 -4.85 -4.48 10.78
CA TYR A 90 -3.65 -4.38 9.96
C TYR A 90 -3.53 -5.56 8.99
N PHE A 91 -3.68 -6.79 9.48
CA PHE A 91 -3.66 -7.99 8.64
C PHE A 91 -4.75 -7.96 7.56
N PHE A 92 -5.98 -7.61 7.93
CA PHE A 92 -7.10 -7.54 6.98
C PHE A 92 -6.88 -6.48 5.90
N LEU A 93 -6.34 -5.32 6.28
CA LEU A 93 -5.97 -4.27 5.33
C LEU A 93 -4.90 -4.75 4.34
N LEU A 94 -3.85 -5.42 4.82
CA LEU A 94 -2.82 -6.00 3.96
C LEU A 94 -3.41 -7.06 3.01
N LEU A 95 -4.28 -7.93 3.50
CA LEU A 95 -4.95 -8.94 2.69
C LEU A 95 -5.75 -8.29 1.55
N LEU A 96 -6.53 -7.24 1.86
CA LEU A 96 -7.31 -6.53 0.87
C LEU A 96 -6.41 -5.88 -0.20
N LEU A 97 -5.32 -5.23 0.20
CA LEU A 97 -4.36 -4.65 -0.74
C LEU A 97 -3.68 -5.72 -1.61
N SER A 98 -3.35 -6.88 -1.05
CA SER A 98 -2.81 -8.00 -1.82
C SER A 98 -3.80 -8.54 -2.84
N LEU A 99 -5.07 -8.67 -2.50
CA LEU A 99 -6.12 -9.10 -3.43
C LEU A 99 -6.31 -8.09 -4.57
N VAL A 100 -6.31 -6.80 -4.26
CA VAL A 100 -6.39 -5.72 -5.27
C VAL A 100 -5.17 -5.76 -6.19
N ALA A 101 -3.96 -5.91 -5.63
CA ALA A 101 -2.73 -6.00 -6.43
C ALA A 101 -2.74 -7.23 -7.35
N PHE A 102 -3.19 -8.38 -6.84
CA PHE A 102 -3.32 -9.61 -7.62
C PHE A 102 -4.37 -9.44 -8.74
N GLY A 103 -5.52 -8.83 -8.45
CA GLY A 103 -6.56 -8.56 -9.44
C GLY A 103 -6.08 -7.65 -10.58
N ILE A 104 -5.39 -6.55 -10.24
CA ILE A 104 -4.81 -5.63 -11.23
C ILE A 104 -3.73 -6.33 -12.06
N GLY A 105 -2.84 -7.09 -11.42
CA GLY A 105 -1.77 -7.83 -12.09
C GLY A 105 -2.31 -8.91 -13.04
N GLY A 106 -3.28 -9.70 -12.58
CA GLY A 106 -3.95 -10.73 -13.38
C GLY A 106 -4.69 -10.15 -14.57
N TYR A 107 -5.46 -9.07 -14.38
CA TYR A 107 -6.15 -8.38 -15.46
C TYR A 107 -5.16 -7.83 -16.51
N SER A 108 -4.09 -7.17 -16.06
CA SER A 108 -3.07 -6.60 -16.94
C SER A 108 -2.36 -7.70 -17.77
N PHE A 109 -2.07 -8.84 -17.16
CA PHE A 109 -1.45 -9.97 -17.85
C PHE A 109 -2.39 -10.58 -18.91
N TYR A 110 -3.65 -10.83 -18.54
CA TYR A 110 -4.66 -11.37 -19.46
C TYR A 110 -4.91 -10.45 -20.66
N TYR A 111 -5.04 -9.15 -20.42
CA TYR A 111 -5.28 -8.20 -21.51
C TYR A 111 -4.09 -8.10 -22.45
N ARG A 112 -2.86 -8.08 -21.90
CA ARG A 112 -1.64 -8.07 -22.70
C ARG A 112 -1.51 -9.33 -23.55
N SER A 113 -1.82 -10.51 -23.00
CA SER A 113 -1.76 -11.77 -23.74
C SER A 113 -2.82 -11.84 -24.83
N ALA A 114 -4.05 -11.40 -24.55
CA ALA A 114 -5.13 -11.35 -25.53
C ALA A 114 -4.82 -10.40 -26.70
N VAL A 115 -4.25 -9.23 -26.44
CA VAL A 115 -3.84 -8.27 -27.49
C VAL A 115 -2.65 -8.79 -28.31
N SER A 116 -1.67 -9.46 -27.67
CA SER A 116 -0.54 -10.07 -28.39
C SER A 116 -0.91 -11.27 -29.26
N PHE A 117 -2.11 -11.84 -29.08
CA PHE A 117 -2.61 -12.97 -29.88
C PHE A 117 -3.30 -12.52 -31.18
N ILE A 118 -3.69 -11.24 -31.27
CA ILE A 118 -4.42 -10.67 -32.41
C ILE A 118 -3.47 -10.03 -33.43
N HIS A 119 -2.21 -9.75 -33.05
CA HIS A 119 -1.13 -9.25 -33.89
C HIS A 119 -0.20 -10.36 -34.36
#